data_AF-A0A7Y3HG88-F1
#
_entry.id   AF-A0A7Y3HG88-F1
#
_cell.length_a   1.000
_cell.length_b   1.000
_cell.length_c   1.000
_cell.angle_alpha   90.00
_cell.angle_beta   90.00
_cell.angle_gamma   90.00
#
_symmetry.space_group_name_H-M   'P 1'
#
loop_
_entity.id
_entity.type
_entity.pdbx_description
1 polymer ?
#
loop_
_entity_poly.entity_id
_entity_poly.type
_entity_poly.pdbx_seq_one_letter_code
_entity_poly.pdbx_strand_id
1 'polypeptide(L)' 'MYATNVRDVLGYCLRRTSHAEAHDATAEVFAVAWRRVAELPGGSEVLPWLYGVAANVLK' A
#
# COMPACT_ATOMS: atom_id res chain seq x y z
N MET A 1 -8.05 -5.91 -9.12
CA MET A 1 -7.15 -6.14 -7.95
C MET A 1 -6.19 -4.98 -7.71
N TYR A 2 -5.45 -4.47 -8.70
CA TYR A 2 -4.56 -3.31 -8.49
C TYR A 2 -5.32 -1.98 -8.26
N ALA A 3 -6.21 -1.61 -9.18
CA ALA A 3 -6.87 -0.30 -9.13
C ALA A 3 -7.80 -0.08 -7.92
N THR A 4 -8.33 -1.17 -7.33
CA THR A 4 -9.28 -1.10 -6.22
C THR A 4 -8.62 -0.54 -4.96
N ASN A 5 -7.41 -1.02 -4.63
CA ASN A 5 -6.76 -0.67 -3.36
C ASN A 5 -5.79 0.52 -3.46
N VAL A 6 -5.42 0.95 -4.67
CA VAL A 6 -4.48 2.07 -4.87
C VAL A 6 -5.00 3.35 -4.23
N ARG A 7 -6.29 3.65 -4.36
CA ARG A 7 -6.89 4.87 -3.78
C ARG A 7 -6.86 4.84 -2.26
N ASP A 8 -7.12 3.68 -1.65
CA ASP A 8 -7.14 3.51 -0.21
C ASP A 8 -5.74 3.65 0.39
N VAL A 9 -4.74 2.98 -0.22
CA VAL A 9 -3.33 3.08 0.19
C VAL A 9 -2.82 4.51 -0.02
N LEU A 10 -3.10 5.13 -1.18
CA LEU A 10 -2.70 6.52 -1.43
C LEU A 10 -3.36 7.48 -0.43
N GLY A 11 -4.65 7.31 -0.13
CA GLY A 11 -5.34 8.09 0.89
C GLY A 11 -4.80 7.86 2.30
N TYR A 12 -4.28 6.66 2.59
CA TYR A 12 -3.58 6.38 3.84
C TYR A 12 -2.24 7.14 3.92
N CYS A 13 -1.46 7.15 2.84
CA CYS A 13 -0.16 7.84 2.78
C CYS A 13 -0.34 9.36 2.81
N LEU A 14 -1.27 9.92 2.04
CA LEU A 14 -1.55 11.35 1.98
C LEU A 14 -1.95 11.95 3.34
N ARG A 15 -2.51 11.15 4.25
CA ARG A 15 -2.84 11.59 5.62
C ARG A 15 -1.62 11.68 6.55
N ARG A 16 -0.46 11.17 6.13
CA ARG A 16 0.73 10.98 6.97
C ARG A 16 2.01 11.62 6.43
N THR A 17 2.02 12.01 5.16
CA THR A 17 3.19 12.57 4.50
C THR A 17 2.80 13.59 3.41
N SER A 18 3.79 14.21 2.75
CA SER A 18 3.56 15.14 1.65
C SER A 18 2.97 14.44 0.41
N HIS A 19 2.45 15.20 -0.55
CA HIS A 19 1.86 14.62 -1.75
C HIS A 19 2.87 13.79 -2.56
N ALA A 20 4.08 14.31 -2.75
CA ALA A 20 5.14 13.60 -3.47
C ALA A 20 5.52 12.29 -2.77
N GLU A 21 5.83 12.36 -1.48
CA GLU A 21 6.19 11.18 -0.67
C GLU A 21 5.05 10.17 -0.59
N ALA A 22 3.80 10.61 -0.58
CA ALA A 22 2.65 9.70 -0.58
C ALA A 22 2.56 8.89 -1.87
N HIS A 23 2.84 9.51 -3.02
CA HIS A 23 2.85 8.83 -4.30
C HIS A 23 3.99 7.81 -4.39
N ASP A 24 5.19 8.19 -3.97
CA ASP A 24 6.35 7.30 -3.92
C ASP A 24 6.14 6.12 -2.96
N ALA A 25 5.66 6.40 -1.74
CA ALA A 25 5.35 5.35 -0.77
C ALA A 25 4.27 4.39 -1.27
N THR A 26 3.23 4.90 -1.96
CA THR A 26 2.20 4.05 -2.57
C THR A 26 2.82 3.14 -3.63
N ALA A 27 3.68 3.67 -4.51
CA ALA A 27 4.37 2.86 -5.51
C ALA A 27 5.22 1.76 -4.86
N GLU A 28 5.93 2.08 -3.78
CA GLU A 28 6.75 1.12 -3.04
C GLU A 28 5.91 0.02 -2.37
N VAL A 29 4.77 0.36 -1.76
CA VAL A 29 3.84 -0.62 -1.18
C VAL A 29 3.42 -1.65 -2.22
N PHE A 30 3.05 -1.21 -3.42
CA PHE A 30 2.64 -2.14 -4.48
C PHE A 30 3.82 -2.91 -5.08
N ALA A 31 5.02 -2.33 -5.11
CA ALA A 31 6.23 -3.07 -5.47
C ALA A 31 6.51 -4.22 -4.48
N VAL A 32 6.34 -3.97 -3.17
CA VAL A 32 6.44 -5.01 -2.13
C VAL A 32 5.34 -6.05 -2.28
N ALA A 33 4.09 -5.63 -2.53
CA ALA A 33 2.98 -6.52 -2.78
C ALA A 33 3.23 -7.45 -3.97
N TRP A 34 3.83 -6.94 -5.05
CA TRP A 34 4.20 -7.75 -6.22
C TRP A 34 5.30 -8.76 -5.91
N ARG A 35 6.35 -8.35 -5.18
CA ARG A 35 7.43 -9.26 -4.75
C ARG A 35 6.93 -10.38 -3.84
N ARG A 36 5.88 -10.12 -3.05
CA ARG A 36 5.27 -11.06 -2.09
C ARG A 36 3.91 -11.57 -2.56
N VAL A 37 3.66 -11.60 -3.86
CA VAL A 37 2.33 -11.96 -4.39
C VAL A 37 1.87 -13.36 -3.97
N ALA A 38 2.82 -14.29 -3.76
CA ALA A 38 2.53 -15.65 -3.26
C ALA A 38 2.07 -15.68 -1.79
N GLU A 39 2.40 -14.65 -1.02
CA GLU A 39 2.02 -14.49 0.39
C GLU A 39 0.85 -13.53 0.57
N LEU A 40 0.32 -12.97 -0.54
CA LEU A 40 -0.74 -11.99 -0.48
C LEU A 40 -2.02 -12.66 0.06
N PRO A 41 -2.58 -12.18 1.18
CA PRO A 41 -3.82 -12.74 1.69
C PRO A 41 -4.97 -12.51 0.71
N GLY A 42 -5.98 -13.37 0.72
CA GLY A 42 -7.15 -13.26 -0.17
C GLY A 42 -8.26 -12.37 0.39
N GLY A 43 -9.14 -11.90 -0.49
CA GLY A 43 -10.40 -11.25 -0.10
C GLY A 43 -10.23 -9.95 0.68
N SER A 44 -10.93 -9.83 1.81
CA SER A 44 -10.94 -8.63 2.66
C SER A 44 -9.61 -8.35 3.36
N GLU A 45 -8.76 -9.36 3.52
CA GLU A 45 -7.51 -9.26 4.26
C GLU A 45 -6.38 -8.59 3.47
N VAL A 46 -6.56 -8.41 2.16
CA VAL A 46 -5.60 -7.71 1.29
C VAL A 46 -5.36 -6.28 1.77
N LEU A 47 -6.42 -5.53 2.07
CA LEU A 47 -6.31 -4.11 2.39
C LEU A 47 -5.62 -3.86 3.74
N PRO A 48 -5.98 -4.57 4.84
CA PRO A 48 -5.23 -4.51 6.10
C PRO A 48 -3.74 -4.85 5.92
N TRP A 49 -3.43 -5.87 5.10
CA TRP A 49 -2.04 -6.23 4.82
C TRP A 49 -1.28 -5.12 4.10
N LEU A 50 -1.90 -4.49 3.08
CA LEU A 50 -1.30 -3.35 2.37
C LEU A 50 -1.08 -2.14 3.28
N TYR A 51 -1.98 -1.87 4.23
CA TYR A 51 -1.75 -0.83 5.24
C TYR A 51 -0.59 -1.16 6.18
N GLY A 52 -0.40 -2.43 6.52
CA GLY A 52 0.77 -2.87 7.26
C GLY A 52 2.07 -2.61 6.49
N VAL A 53 2.09 -2.85 5.18
CA VAL A 53 3.23 -2.50 4.33
C VAL A 53 3.42 -0.98 4.27
N ALA A 54 2.35 -0.20 4.06
CA ALA A 54 2.41 1.26 4.02
C ALA A 54 2.95 1.87 5.32
N ALA A 55 2.54 1.33 6.47
CA ALA A 55 3.06 1.75 7.77
C ALA A 55 4.56 1.48 7.94
N ASN A 56 5.09 0.42 7.31
CA ASN A 56 6.52 0.13 7.32
C ASN A 56 7.32 1.00 6.35
N VAL A 57 6.74 1.36 5.20
CA VAL A 57 7.37 2.25 4.20
C VAL A 57 7.46 3.69 4.71
N LEU A 58 6.45 4.17 5.44
CA LEU A 58 6.39 5.54 5.97
C LEU A 58 7.16 5.76 7.29
N LYS A 59 7.89 4.75 7.75
CA LYS A 59 8.55 4.74 9.05
C LYS A 59 9.94 5.36 8.96
#